data_AF-A0A257RVX6-F1
#
_entry.id   AF-A0A257RVX6-F1
#
_cell.length_a   1.000
_cell.length_b   1.000
_cell.length_c   1.000
_cell.angle_alpha   90.00
_cell.angle_beta   90.00
_cell.angle_gamma   90.00
#
_symmetry.space_group_name_H-M   'P 1'
#
loop_
_entity.id
_entity.type
_entity.pdbx_description
1 polymer ?
#
loop_
_entity_poly.entity_id
_entity_poly.type
_entity_poly.pdbx_seq_one_letter_code
_entity_poly.pdbx_strand_id
1 'polypeptide(L)'
;MNSRRLFARILRGEFGNVAFGDLVQLLRDLDFRETGGRGSHRVFSRTGIIELVNLQVENGDAKLYQVRQVANLIRRYNLKLEEDR
;
A
#
# COMPACT_ATOMS: atom_id res chain seq x y z
N MET A 1 3.09 -3.03 12.11
CA MET A 1 2.00 -2.08 12.49
C MET A 1 0.71 -2.57 11.85
N ASN A 2 -0.46 -2.43 12.49
CA ASN A 2 -1.71 -2.86 11.81
C ASN A 2 -2.13 -1.87 10.70
N SER A 3 -2.87 -2.36 9.71
CA SER A 3 -3.24 -1.60 8.52
C SER A 3 -4.10 -0.38 8.83
N ARG A 4 -5.03 -0.47 9.80
CA ARG A 4 -5.86 0.67 10.23
C ARG A 4 -5.01 1.84 10.71
N ARG A 5 -3.99 1.57 11.54
CA ARG A 5 -3.08 2.61 12.03
C ARG A 5 -2.23 3.19 10.91
N LEU A 6 -1.72 2.36 10.00
CA LEU A 6 -0.95 2.83 8.84
C LEU A 6 -1.80 3.70 7.91
N PHE A 7 -3.01 3.25 7.59
CA PHE A 7 -3.97 3.97 6.76
C PHE A 7 -4.29 5.36 7.33
N ALA A 8 -4.62 5.43 8.62
CA ALA A 8 -4.90 6.71 9.28
C ALA A 8 -3.69 7.67 9.25
N ARG A 9 -2.47 7.15 9.45
CA ARG A 9 -1.23 7.95 9.32
C ARG A 9 -1.05 8.49 7.91
N ILE A 10 -1.20 7.63 6.90
CA ILE A 10 -1.07 8.00 5.49
C ILE A 10 -2.09 9.08 5.09
N LEU A 11 -3.34 8.97 5.57
CA LEU A 11 -4.38 9.96 5.31
C LEU A 11 -4.06 11.33 5.91
N ARG A 12 -3.48 11.37 7.12
CA ARG A 12 -2.99 12.60 7.76
C ARG A 12 -1.73 13.19 7.13
N GLY A 13 -1.13 12.51 6.15
CA GLY A 13 0.10 12.95 5.50
C GLY A 13 1.37 12.66 6.31
N GLU A 14 1.28 11.80 7.31
CA GLU A 14 2.41 11.39 8.15
C GLU A 14 3.22 10.31 7.43
N PHE A 15 4.04 10.71 6.48
CA PHE A 15 4.92 9.82 5.74
C PHE A 15 6.26 9.66 6.47
N GLY A 16 6.54 8.44 6.92
CA GLY A 16 7.85 8.06 7.50
C GLY A 16 8.23 6.67 7.03
N ASN A 17 9.16 6.03 7.73
CA ASN A 17 9.52 4.64 7.45
C ASN A 17 8.30 3.74 7.68
N VAL A 18 8.04 2.88 6.70
CA VAL A 18 6.97 1.89 6.73
C VAL A 18 7.61 0.56 6.38
N ALA A 19 7.52 -0.40 7.28
CA ALA A 19 7.98 -1.76 7.03
C ALA A 19 7.32 -2.28 5.75
N PHE A 20 8.09 -2.93 4.88
CA PHE A 20 7.58 -3.42 3.61
C PHE A 20 6.34 -4.30 3.77
N GLY A 21 6.37 -5.20 4.76
CA GLY A 21 5.24 -6.06 5.10
C GLY A 21 3.98 -5.30 5.53
N ASP A 22 4.13 -4.18 6.25
CA ASP A 22 2.99 -3.35 6.67
C ASP A 22 2.31 -2.70 5.46
N LEU A 23 3.08 -2.22 4.48
CA LEU A 23 2.52 -1.64 3.26
C LEU A 23 1.86 -2.69 2.37
N VAL A 24 2.46 -3.89 2.27
CA VAL A 24 1.86 -5.03 1.56
C VAL A 24 0.53 -5.44 2.20
N GLN A 25 0.48 -5.54 3.53
CA GLN A 25 -0.76 -5.89 4.21
C GLN A 25 -1.83 -4.82 4.01
N LEU A 26 -1.45 -3.53 4.08
CA LEU A 26 -2.38 -2.44 3.77
C LEU A 26 -2.98 -2.55 2.37
N LEU A 27 -2.17 -2.85 1.35
CA LEU A 27 -2.67 -3.03 -0.02
C LEU A 27 -3.69 -4.17 -0.09
N ARG A 28 -3.41 -5.30 0.57
CA ARG A 28 -4.34 -6.44 0.62
C ARG A 28 -5.66 -6.08 1.30
N ASP A 29 -5.61 -5.35 2.41
CA ASP A 29 -6.81 -4.90 3.13
C ASP A 29 -7.59 -3.81 2.35
N LEU A 30 -6.94 -3.19 1.37
CA LEU A 30 -7.55 -2.33 0.36
C LEU A 30 -7.95 -3.12 -0.91
N ASP A 31 -8.10 -4.45 -0.84
CA ASP A 31 -8.48 -5.34 -1.95
C ASP A 31 -7.57 -5.24 -3.20
N PHE A 32 -6.31 -4.83 -3.01
CA PHE A 32 -5.30 -5.05 -4.03
C PHE A 32 -4.80 -6.48 -3.98
N ARG A 33 -4.72 -7.10 -5.16
CA ARG A 33 -4.22 -8.46 -5.35
C ARG A 33 -2.85 -8.39 -5.96
N GLU A 34 -1.98 -9.24 -5.47
CA GLU A 34 -0.66 -9.42 -6.04
C GLU A 34 -0.77 -10.17 -7.37
N THR A 35 -0.26 -9.57 -8.45
CA THR A 35 -0.36 -10.11 -9.81
C THR A 35 0.98 -10.54 -10.39
N GLY A 36 2.08 -10.29 -9.67
CA GLY A 36 3.40 -10.76 -10.07
C GLY A 36 4.53 -10.07 -9.33
N GLY A 37 5.73 -10.22 -9.88
CA GLY A 37 6.97 -9.76 -9.29
C GLY A 37 8.09 -10.79 -9.49
N ARG A 38 9.34 -10.35 -9.33
CA ARG A 38 10.52 -11.24 -9.29
C ARG A 38 11.45 -10.76 -8.19
N GLY A 39 12.09 -11.70 -7.49
CA GLY A 39 12.96 -11.36 -6.38
C GLY A 39 12.19 -10.59 -5.29
N SER A 40 12.66 -9.39 -4.97
CA SER A 40 12.05 -8.55 -3.93
C SER A 40 10.99 -7.56 -4.43
N HIS A 41 10.73 -7.56 -5.74
CA HIS A 41 9.66 -6.75 -6.34
C HIS A 41 8.32 -7.46 -6.21
N ARG A 42 7.27 -6.69 -5.92
CA ARG A 42 5.88 -7.15 -5.84
C ARG A 42 5.00 -6.19 -6.62
N VAL A 43 4.15 -6.72 -7.50
CA VAL A 43 3.22 -5.95 -8.34
C VAL A 43 1.80 -6.24 -7.86
N PHE A 44 1.02 -5.19 -7.67
CA PHE A 44 -0.36 -5.27 -7.24
C PHE A 44 -1.30 -4.58 -8.22
N SER A 45 -2.50 -5.14 -8.38
CA SER A 45 -3.62 -4.52 -9.09
C SER A 45 -4.90 -4.63 -8.27
N ARG A 46 -5.89 -3.78 -8.58
CA ARG A 46 -7.23 -3.84 -7.98
C ARG A 46 -8.26 -3.59 -9.07
N THR A 47 -9.34 -4.37 -9.08
CA THR A 47 -10.45 -4.15 -10.01
C THR A 47 -11.02 -2.74 -9.81
N GLY A 48 -11.18 -1.99 -10.91
CA GLY A 48 -11.65 -0.60 -10.87
C GLY A 48 -10.56 0.46 -10.67
N ILE A 49 -9.29 0.05 -10.54
CA ILE A 49 -8.13 0.94 -10.49
C ILE A 49 -7.21 0.60 -11.67
N ILE A 50 -6.87 1.60 -12.48
CA ILE A 50 -6.08 1.39 -13.71
C ILE A 50 -4.59 1.27 -13.38
N GLU A 51 -4.14 1.96 -12.32
CA GLU A 51 -2.75 2.00 -11.90
C GLU A 51 -2.33 0.73 -11.16
N LEU A 52 -1.20 0.17 -11.60
CA LEU A 52 -0.49 -0.86 -10.87
C LEU A 52 0.36 -0.26 -9.75
N VAL A 53 0.46 -0.96 -8.64
CA VAL A 53 1.35 -0.61 -7.53
C VAL A 53 2.55 -1.53 -7.55
N ASN A 54 3.74 -0.96 -7.77
CA ASN A 54 5.00 -1.69 -7.77
C ASN A 54 5.76 -1.40 -6.48
N LEU A 55 5.87 -2.40 -5.62
CA LEU A 55 6.64 -2.32 -4.37
C LEU A 55 8.00 -2.99 -4.52
N GLN A 56 9.00 -2.45 -3.84
CA GLN A 56 10.35 -2.97 -3.75
C GLN A 56 10.84 -2.76 -2.32
N VAL A 57 11.37 -3.81 -1.71
CA VAL A 57 11.98 -3.68 -0.38
C VAL A 57 13.34 -2.98 -0.49
N GLU A 58 13.63 -2.11 0.47
CA GLU A 58 14.95 -1.52 0.71
C GLU A 58 15.22 -1.55 2.21
N ASN A 59 16.23 -2.32 2.64
CA ASN A 59 16.57 -2.47 4.07
C ASN A 59 15.40 -2.90 4.98
N GLY A 60 14.45 -3.68 4.45
CA GLY A 60 13.26 -4.14 5.18
C GLY A 60 12.06 -3.18 5.12
N ASP A 61 12.25 -1.96 4.62
CA ASP A 61 11.22 -0.95 4.49
C ASP A 61 10.74 -0.81 3.05
N ALA A 62 9.51 -0.31 2.89
CA ALA A 62 9.04 0.23 1.63
C ALA A 62 9.66 1.61 1.39
N LYS A 63 10.01 1.90 0.14
CA LYS A 63 10.57 3.22 -0.21
C LYS A 63 9.53 4.31 0.03
N LEU A 64 9.95 5.46 0.56
CA LEU A 64 9.04 6.56 0.95
C LEU A 64 8.11 6.99 -0.20
N TYR A 65 8.61 7.02 -1.44
CA TYR A 65 7.79 7.37 -2.60
C TYR A 65 6.68 6.33 -2.87
N GLN A 66 6.88 5.06 -2.53
CA GLN A 66 5.86 4.01 -2.68
C GLN A 66 4.75 4.22 -1.67
N VAL A 67 5.08 4.60 -0.44
CA VAL A 67 4.09 5.00 0.57
C VAL A 67 3.27 6.19 0.06
N ARG A 68 3.93 7.20 -0.52
CA ARG A 68 3.25 8.36 -1.13
C ARG A 68 2.38 7.98 -2.33
N GLN A 69 2.83 7.05 -3.17
CA GLN A 69 2.06 6.54 -4.30
C GLN A 69 0.76 5.88 -3.82
N VAL A 70 0.86 5.00 -2.82
CA VAL A 70 -0.32 4.37 -2.19
C VAL A 70 -1.24 5.42 -1.59
N ALA A 71 -0.70 6.44 -0.91
CA ALA A 71 -1.46 7.55 -0.38
C ALA A 71 -2.25 8.32 -1.45
N ASN A 72 -1.65 8.54 -2.61
CA ASN A 72 -2.29 9.22 -3.73
C ASN A 72 -3.41 8.36 -4.33
N LEU A 73 -3.21 7.05 -4.45
CA LEU A 73 -4.25 6.13 -4.90
C LEU A 73 -5.44 6.10 -3.95
N ILE A 74 -5.19 6.02 -2.63
CA ILE A 74 -6.23 6.07 -1.61
C ILE A 74 -7.09 7.34 -1.78
N ARG A 75 -6.45 8.51 -1.92
CA ARG A 75 -7.17 9.78 -2.10
C ARG A 75 -7.90 9.86 -3.44
N ARG A 76 -7.25 9.48 -4.54
CA ARG A 76 -7.78 9.59 -5.89
C ARG A 76 -9.00 8.70 -6.12
N TYR A 77 -8.97 7.49 -5.59
CA TYR A 77 -10.04 6.51 -5.75
C TYR A 77 -10.97 6.42 -4.53
N ASN A 78 -10.79 7.30 -3.54
CA ASN A 78 -11.54 7.31 -2.28
C ASN A 78 -11.60 5.92 -1.63
N LEU A 79 -10.44 5.25 -1.57
CA LEU A 79 -10.36 3.87 -1.10
C LEU A 79 -10.62 3.84 0.41
N LYS A 80 -11.38 2.84 0.84
CA LYS A 80 -11.66 2.57 2.24
C LYS A 80 -11.10 1.21 2.60
N LEU A 81 -10.59 1.09 3.82
CA LEU A 81 -10.40 -0.23 4.43
C LEU A 81 -11.79 -0.84 4.63
N GLU A 82 -11.98 -2.09 4.22
CA GLU A 82 -13.17 -2.80 4.63
C GLU A 82 -13.17 -2.87 6.16
N GLU A 83 -14.29 -2.46 6.78
CA GLU A 83 -14.48 -2.70 8.19
C GLU A 83 -14.65 -4.22 8.35
N ASP A 84 -13.80 -4.83 9.18
CA ASP A 84 -13.85 -6.26 9.52
C ASP A 84 -15.31 -6.73 9.58
N ARG A 85 -15.64 -7.66 8.70
CA ARG A 85 -16.93 -8.34 8.66
C ARG A 85 -17.00 -9.42 9.73
#